data_AF-A0A969GT78-F1
#
_entry.id   AF-A0A969GT78-F1
#
_cell.length_a   1.000
_cell.length_b   1.000
_cell.length_c   1.000
_cell.angle_alpha   90.00
_cell.angle_beta   90.00
_cell.angle_gamma   90.00
#
_symmetry.space_group_name_H-M   'P 1'
#
loop_
_entity.id
_entity.type
_entity.pdbx_description
1 polymer ?
#
loop_
_entity_poly.entity_id
_entity_poly.type
_entity_poly.pdbx_seq_one_letter_code
_entity_poly.pdbx_strand_id
1 'polypeptide(L)'
;MSNRNDRPYRSLQPSVHPMVYLAILALLIISLIVYSSLQERQTDPRISDYEIYSKQAFNQPSFYPANPAILPTHYRAIGEWTGRLILPSNLPTHASDAVEFEVYHAPPPYEDWVGTVVRLTWSDTAQIQEYVATVSQTIQFTKATRQSEAQGILHPRRLDGKRVGPLQSLAGARLLDDVTVMLRQPIEVRAGNSGQRPMLLTTQEPVQIPGRYYGLVSVLRSDRGDDRLQVQHFNPGDRQFDGAIETVLMPQVTAGHNGIPPSTVEAIEQSPFNQTGWYIYGAPNAEGVFVVQAIVPRALLRLQPGEIVLGERQGLDYINQRNWNATPAKKGTGWTVLLDPVAPTPEAALNDWQEGDRAIVLHLFGGIGGNKAEPTQFGVVTGHFAYGTAQVGREPLTGDLWFEILYQQVYAHNTNGIVSGTLQWAEYMGNLQRGWLGTRPVADIVVKLDAVTQDYNFGGVVLSPLTEFVSNCKLWQRVIVLEMAPEPPPSPRQPPAYRILTRHSMSPSSGLSNRYNLPRRFNSGSVPS
;
A
#
# COMPACT_ATOMS: atom_id res chain seq x y z
N MET A 1 -29.48 17.14 -86.72
CA MET A 1 -28.03 16.90 -86.55
C MET A 1 -27.85 15.94 -85.37
N SER A 2 -27.07 14.89 -85.60
CA SER A 2 -26.96 13.64 -84.83
C SER A 2 -26.36 13.79 -83.43
N ASN A 3 -26.91 13.08 -82.44
CA ASN A 3 -26.22 12.63 -81.22
C ASN A 3 -27.00 11.43 -80.66
N ARG A 4 -26.48 10.20 -80.75
CA ARG A 4 -25.41 9.53 -79.99
C ARG A 4 -25.99 8.60 -78.90
N ASN A 5 -26.20 7.35 -79.34
CA ASN A 5 -25.91 6.07 -78.69
C ASN A 5 -26.03 5.93 -77.17
N ASP A 6 -27.10 5.24 -76.77
CA ASP A 6 -27.18 4.44 -75.55
C ASP A 6 -26.28 3.19 -75.64
N ARG A 7 -25.48 2.95 -74.59
CA ARG A 7 -24.96 1.62 -74.25
C ARG A 7 -25.13 1.36 -72.75
N PRO A 8 -25.49 0.13 -72.33
CA PRO A 8 -25.83 -0.18 -70.95
C PRO A 8 -24.58 -0.43 -70.09
N TYR A 9 -24.60 0.09 -68.85
CA TYR A 9 -23.65 -0.24 -67.79
C TYR A 9 -23.90 -1.68 -67.28
N ARG A 10 -22.98 -2.60 -67.57
CA ARG A 10 -22.87 -3.89 -66.85
C ARG A 10 -22.05 -3.66 -65.59
N SER A 11 -22.65 -3.90 -64.42
CA SER A 11 -21.94 -3.93 -63.14
C SER A 11 -21.03 -5.16 -63.05
N LEU A 12 -19.72 -4.95 -63.12
CA LEU A 12 -18.71 -5.94 -62.71
C LEU A 12 -18.62 -5.89 -61.18
N GLN A 13 -19.25 -6.84 -60.49
CA GLN A 13 -18.88 -7.12 -59.10
C GLN A 13 -17.57 -7.92 -59.12
N PRO A 14 -16.49 -7.45 -58.46
CA PRO A 14 -15.30 -8.25 -58.30
C PRO A 14 -15.63 -9.41 -57.36
N SER A 15 -15.67 -10.63 -57.91
CA SER A 15 -15.69 -11.86 -57.13
C SER A 15 -14.35 -12.00 -56.41
N VAL A 16 -14.26 -11.47 -55.19
CA VAL A 16 -13.11 -11.74 -54.34
C VAL A 16 -13.19 -13.21 -53.95
N HIS A 17 -12.31 -14.04 -54.51
CA HIS A 17 -12.34 -15.49 -54.30
C HIS A 17 -12.22 -15.81 -52.79
N PRO A 18 -13.00 -16.75 -52.24
CA PRO A 18 -12.95 -17.14 -50.83
C PRO A 18 -11.55 -17.58 -50.35
N MET A 19 -10.69 -18.01 -51.28
CA MET A 19 -9.27 -18.28 -51.02
C MET A 19 -8.47 -17.05 -50.55
N VAL A 20 -8.83 -15.83 -51.00
CA VAL A 20 -8.15 -14.60 -50.59
C VAL A 20 -8.44 -14.28 -49.12
N TYR A 21 -9.68 -14.48 -48.67
CA TYR A 21 -10.06 -14.30 -47.27
C TYR A 21 -9.40 -15.33 -46.35
N LEU A 22 -9.31 -16.59 -46.79
CA LEU A 22 -8.58 -17.64 -46.06
C LEU A 22 -7.08 -17.35 -45.98
N ALA A 23 -6.47 -16.84 -47.04
CA ALA A 23 -5.06 -16.47 -47.04
C ALA A 23 -4.78 -15.27 -46.10
N ILE A 24 -5.66 -14.26 -46.10
CA ILE A 24 -5.55 -13.11 -45.19
C ILE A 24 -5.75 -13.54 -43.73
N LEU A 25 -6.71 -14.42 -43.45
CA LEU A 25 -6.94 -14.94 -42.10
C LEU A 25 -5.77 -15.80 -41.62
N ALA A 26 -5.22 -16.66 -42.47
CA ALA A 26 -4.04 -17.46 -42.15
C ALA A 26 -2.80 -16.58 -41.90
N LEU A 27 -2.60 -15.53 -42.71
CA LEU A 27 -1.54 -14.55 -42.49
C LEU A 27 -1.74 -13.78 -41.18
N LEU A 28 -2.97 -13.40 -40.82
CA LEU A 28 -3.26 -12.74 -39.55
C LEU A 28 -2.99 -13.67 -38.36
N ILE A 29 -3.38 -14.94 -38.44
CA ILE A 29 -3.12 -15.94 -37.40
C ILE A 29 -1.61 -16.21 -37.27
N ILE A 30 -0.90 -16.40 -38.38
CA ILE A 30 0.56 -16.59 -38.37
C ILE A 30 1.25 -15.32 -37.83
N SER A 31 0.81 -14.13 -38.22
CA SER A 31 1.34 -12.87 -37.70
C SER A 31 1.07 -12.73 -36.21
N LEU A 32 -0.09 -13.17 -35.72
CA LEU A 32 -0.43 -13.18 -34.29
C LEU A 32 0.43 -14.18 -33.51
N ILE A 33 0.68 -15.37 -34.06
CA ILE A 33 1.55 -16.41 -33.49
C ILE A 33 3.02 -15.96 -33.51
N VAL A 34 3.46 -15.32 -34.59
CA VAL A 34 4.81 -14.75 -34.71
C VAL A 34 4.95 -13.55 -33.77
N TYR A 35 3.94 -12.70 -33.63
CA TYR A 35 3.94 -11.58 -32.69
C TYR A 35 3.96 -12.09 -31.22
N SER A 36 3.18 -13.13 -30.89
CA SER A 36 3.19 -13.72 -29.55
C SER A 36 4.50 -14.47 -29.25
N SER A 37 5.08 -15.17 -30.22
CA SER A 37 6.38 -15.86 -30.05
C SER A 37 7.58 -14.90 -30.09
N LEU A 38 7.46 -13.76 -30.77
CA LEU A 38 8.44 -12.67 -30.67
C LEU A 38 8.31 -11.88 -29.37
N GLN A 39 7.12 -11.80 -28.75
CA GLN A 39 7.00 -11.35 -27.37
C GLN A 39 7.60 -12.33 -26.35
N GLU A 40 7.60 -13.64 -26.66
CA GLU A 40 8.32 -14.65 -25.86
C GLU A 40 9.84 -14.64 -26.07
N ARG A 41 10.39 -13.82 -26.98
CA ARG A 41 11.85 -13.61 -27.02
C ARG A 41 12.27 -12.90 -25.73
N GLN A 42 12.88 -13.70 -24.85
CA GLN A 42 13.66 -13.35 -23.67
C GLN A 42 14.10 -11.88 -23.67
N THR A 43 13.30 -11.03 -23.03
CA THR A 43 13.82 -9.80 -22.45
C THR A 43 14.83 -10.22 -21.40
N ASP A 44 16.02 -9.61 -21.40
CA ASP A 44 17.00 -9.82 -20.34
C ASP A 44 16.33 -9.68 -18.97
N PRO A 45 16.66 -10.54 -17.98
CA PRO A 45 16.04 -10.49 -16.67
C PRO A 45 16.10 -9.08 -16.10
N ARG A 46 14.93 -8.52 -15.81
CA ARG A 46 14.84 -7.18 -15.24
C ARG A 46 15.09 -7.26 -13.74
N ILE A 47 16.03 -6.46 -13.24
CA ILE A 47 16.18 -6.28 -11.79
C ILE A 47 14.98 -5.54 -11.22
N SER A 48 14.57 -5.90 -10.00
CA SER A 48 13.49 -5.21 -9.30
C SER A 48 13.91 -3.80 -8.86
N ASP A 49 12.95 -2.90 -8.66
CA ASP A 49 13.23 -1.58 -8.10
C ASP A 49 13.79 -1.69 -6.69
N TYR A 50 13.30 -2.66 -5.91
CA TYR A 50 13.86 -3.03 -4.61
C TYR A 50 15.37 -3.28 -4.67
N GLU A 51 15.84 -4.08 -5.64
CA GLU A 51 17.28 -4.37 -5.82
C GLU A 51 18.10 -3.15 -6.27
N ILE A 52 17.47 -2.19 -6.96
CA ILE A 52 18.11 -0.91 -7.30
C ILE A 52 18.28 -0.10 -6.02
N TYR A 53 17.20 0.11 -5.29
CA TYR A 53 17.16 0.94 -4.09
C TYR A 53 18.04 0.39 -2.97
N SER A 54 18.05 -0.95 -2.78
CA SER A 54 18.82 -1.59 -1.73
C SER A 54 20.33 -1.34 -1.84
N LYS A 55 20.85 -0.96 -3.01
CA LYS A 55 22.28 -0.66 -3.16
C LYS A 55 22.72 0.61 -2.44
N GLN A 56 21.79 1.52 -2.12
CA GLN A 56 22.12 2.74 -1.40
C GLN A 56 22.39 2.42 0.08
N ALA A 57 23.48 2.96 0.64
CA ALA A 57 23.94 2.61 1.97
C ALA A 57 22.88 2.84 3.06
N PHE A 58 22.14 3.95 3.01
CA PHE A 58 21.08 4.28 3.97
C PHE A 58 19.85 3.35 3.92
N ASN A 59 19.74 2.49 2.89
CA ASN A 59 18.73 1.44 2.80
C ASN A 59 19.23 0.10 3.37
N GLN A 60 20.48 0.03 3.85
CA GLN A 60 21.04 -1.14 4.51
C GLN A 60 20.95 -1.00 6.03
N PRO A 61 20.43 -2.01 6.76
CA PRO A 61 20.32 -1.93 8.21
C PRO A 61 21.65 -1.67 8.94
N SER A 62 22.77 -2.15 8.38
CA SER A 62 24.12 -1.95 8.93
C SER A 62 24.62 -0.50 8.85
N PHE A 63 23.93 0.38 8.12
CA PHE A 63 24.24 1.81 8.08
C PHE A 63 23.94 2.52 9.41
N TYR A 64 23.01 1.97 10.19
CA TYR A 64 22.56 2.53 11.45
C TYR A 64 23.17 1.76 12.62
N PRO A 65 23.90 2.42 13.54
CA PRO A 65 24.46 1.75 14.71
C PRO A 65 23.35 1.14 15.57
N ALA A 66 23.61 0.00 16.21
CA ALA A 66 22.59 -0.73 16.98
C ALA A 66 22.03 0.07 18.17
N ASN A 67 22.89 0.85 18.83
CA ASN A 67 22.54 1.73 19.95
C ASN A 67 22.98 3.17 19.66
N PRO A 68 22.21 3.95 18.87
CA PRO A 68 22.54 5.34 18.57
C PRO A 68 22.26 6.25 19.77
N ALA A 69 23.08 7.30 19.92
CA ALA A 69 22.69 8.42 20.77
C ALA A 69 21.51 9.15 20.13
N ILE A 70 20.39 9.23 20.84
CA ILE A 70 19.17 9.92 20.40
C ILE A 70 18.69 10.87 21.50
N LEU A 71 18.24 12.07 21.12
CA LEU A 71 17.69 13.03 22.06
C LEU A 71 16.20 12.74 22.29
N PRO A 72 15.79 12.24 23.47
CA PRO A 72 14.39 11.88 23.74
C PRO A 72 13.46 13.10 23.79
N THR A 73 14.03 14.31 23.87
CA THR A 73 13.28 15.57 23.77
C THR A 73 12.78 15.86 22.36
N HIS A 74 13.43 15.30 21.33
CA HIS A 74 13.12 15.56 19.91
C HIS A 74 12.50 14.35 19.22
N TYR A 75 12.88 13.15 19.65
CA TYR A 75 12.51 11.91 19.00
C TYR A 75 11.92 10.92 19.99
N ARG A 76 10.97 10.12 19.51
CA ARG A 76 10.37 9.01 20.26
C ARG A 76 10.57 7.72 19.51
N ALA A 77 10.73 6.62 20.23
CA ALA A 77 10.64 5.29 19.63
C ALA A 77 9.24 5.08 19.06
N ILE A 78 9.16 4.37 17.93
CA ILE A 78 7.88 4.13 17.24
C ILE A 78 6.98 3.18 18.04
N GLY A 79 7.57 2.31 18.86
CA GLY A 79 6.84 1.41 19.76
C GLY A 79 7.74 0.84 20.86
N GLU A 80 7.13 0.15 21.82
CA GLU A 80 7.87 -0.42 22.97
C GLU A 80 8.89 -1.48 22.53
N TRP A 81 8.49 -2.38 21.65
CA TRP A 81 9.38 -3.35 21.01
C TRP A 81 9.46 -3.05 19.53
N THR A 82 10.61 -2.55 19.07
CA THR A 82 10.92 -2.41 17.64
C THR A 82 12.19 -3.15 17.31
N GLY A 83 12.28 -3.62 16.08
CA GLY A 83 13.43 -4.39 15.65
C GLY A 83 13.30 -4.91 14.23
N ARG A 84 14.37 -5.55 13.78
CA ARG A 84 14.45 -6.12 12.44
C ARG A 84 14.25 -7.62 12.49
N LEU A 85 13.40 -8.11 11.59
CA LEU A 85 13.21 -9.53 11.38
C LEU A 85 14.35 -10.09 10.54
N ILE A 86 14.94 -11.17 11.02
CA ILE A 86 16.01 -11.92 10.36
C ILE A 86 15.49 -13.32 10.12
N LEU A 87 15.47 -13.75 8.86
CA LEU A 87 15.09 -15.10 8.50
C LEU A 87 16.23 -16.07 8.88
N PRO A 88 15.98 -17.09 9.73
CA PRO A 88 17.02 -18.06 10.10
C PRO A 88 17.60 -18.78 8.87
N SER A 89 18.92 -18.89 8.80
CA SER A 89 19.62 -19.52 7.67
C SER A 89 19.21 -20.98 7.43
N ASN A 90 18.91 -21.70 8.52
CA ASN A 90 18.37 -23.05 8.49
C ASN A 90 16.91 -23.01 8.95
N LEU A 91 15.99 -23.18 8.01
CA LEU A 91 14.57 -23.40 8.30
C LEU A 91 14.33 -24.92 8.25
N PRO A 92 14.23 -25.61 9.39
CA PRO A 92 13.91 -27.03 9.41
C PRO A 92 12.55 -27.27 8.75
N THR A 93 12.42 -28.39 8.04
CA THR A 93 11.22 -28.80 7.31
C THR A 93 9.96 -28.90 8.19
N HIS A 94 10.14 -28.98 9.52
CA HIS A 94 9.09 -29.13 10.54
C HIS A 94 9.23 -28.15 11.72
N ALA A 95 9.86 -26.99 11.54
CA ALA A 95 10.04 -26.03 12.64
C ALA A 95 8.76 -25.27 13.01
N SER A 96 8.67 -24.92 14.30
CA SER A 96 7.82 -23.83 14.80
C SER A 96 8.05 -22.55 13.99
N ASP A 97 7.00 -21.81 13.65
CA ASP A 97 7.13 -20.50 13.00
C ASP A 97 7.81 -19.50 13.96
N ALA A 98 9.10 -19.31 13.74
CA ALA A 98 9.97 -18.48 14.54
C ALA A 98 11.03 -17.84 13.66
N VAL A 99 11.45 -16.65 14.06
CA VAL A 99 12.45 -15.82 13.38
C VAL A 99 13.42 -15.23 14.39
N GLU A 100 14.56 -14.75 13.91
CA GLU A 100 15.47 -13.93 14.71
C GLU A 100 14.96 -12.48 14.69
N PHE A 101 15.09 -11.79 15.83
CA PHE A 101 14.67 -10.41 16.01
C PHE A 101 15.82 -9.61 16.60
N GLU A 102 16.41 -8.73 15.79
CA GLU A 102 17.41 -7.77 16.25
C GLU A 102 16.69 -6.60 16.91
N VAL A 103 16.88 -6.45 18.22
CA VAL A 103 16.16 -5.46 19.03
C VAL A 103 16.73 -4.07 18.77
N TYR A 104 15.89 -3.14 18.32
CA TYR A 104 16.24 -1.72 18.13
C TYR A 104 15.71 -0.83 19.24
N HIS A 105 14.60 -1.21 19.86
CA HIS A 105 14.07 -0.59 21.06
C HIS A 105 13.35 -1.64 21.91
N ALA A 106 13.46 -1.51 23.22
CA ALA A 106 12.82 -2.35 24.21
C ALA A 106 12.33 -1.49 25.39
N PRO A 107 11.29 -1.92 26.13
CA PRO A 107 10.83 -1.20 27.30
C PRO A 107 11.85 -1.27 28.46
N PRO A 108 11.75 -0.39 29.48
CA PRO A 108 12.78 -0.18 30.51
C PRO A 108 13.37 -1.44 31.17
N PRO A 109 12.58 -2.49 31.50
CA PRO A 109 13.13 -3.71 32.10
C PRO A 109 14.08 -4.52 31.18
N TYR A 110 14.12 -4.21 29.88
CA TYR A 110 14.87 -4.96 28.87
C TYR A 110 15.75 -4.05 27.99
N GLU A 111 16.08 -2.84 28.44
CA GLU A 111 16.94 -1.90 27.69
C GLU A 111 18.29 -2.52 27.30
N ASP A 112 18.85 -3.38 28.17
CA ASP A 112 20.10 -4.10 27.91
C ASP A 112 20.03 -5.06 26.71
N TRP A 113 18.84 -5.33 26.17
CA TRP A 113 18.66 -6.19 25.00
C TRP A 113 18.80 -5.41 23.69
N VAL A 114 18.80 -4.08 23.71
CA VAL A 114 18.98 -3.26 22.50
C VAL A 114 20.31 -3.60 21.83
N GLY A 115 20.25 -3.88 20.53
CA GLY A 115 21.37 -4.35 19.71
C GLY A 115 21.67 -5.85 19.81
N THR A 116 20.91 -6.61 20.59
CA THR A 116 21.02 -8.07 20.65
C THR A 116 20.02 -8.74 19.70
N VAL A 117 20.33 -9.98 19.31
CA VAL A 117 19.42 -10.82 18.52
C VAL A 117 18.75 -11.84 19.43
N VAL A 118 17.43 -11.72 19.56
CA VAL A 118 16.58 -12.60 20.35
C VAL A 118 15.70 -13.45 19.43
N ARG A 119 15.06 -14.49 19.96
CA ARG A 119 14.10 -15.29 19.19
C ARG A 119 12.71 -14.67 19.29
N LEU A 120 12.02 -14.49 18.16
CA LEU A 120 10.60 -14.12 18.12
C LEU A 120 9.76 -15.30 17.64
N THR A 121 8.68 -15.62 18.35
CA THR A 121 7.74 -16.66 17.98
C THR A 121 6.31 -16.32 18.43
N TRP A 122 5.37 -17.19 18.12
CA TRP A 122 3.98 -17.05 18.51
C TRP A 122 3.72 -17.56 19.93
N SER A 123 2.74 -16.97 20.62
CA SER A 123 2.24 -17.47 21.90
C SER A 123 1.74 -18.91 21.80
N ASP A 124 1.94 -19.71 22.85
CA ASP A 124 1.55 -21.14 22.92
C ASP A 124 0.04 -21.36 23.13
N THR A 125 -0.77 -20.29 23.11
CA THR A 125 -2.23 -20.42 23.25
C THR A 125 -2.84 -21.18 22.08
N ALA A 126 -3.82 -22.04 22.35
CA ALA A 126 -4.42 -22.93 21.35
C ALA A 126 -4.94 -22.17 20.12
N GLN A 127 -5.60 -21.03 20.33
CA GLN A 127 -6.12 -20.19 19.25
C GLN A 127 -5.02 -19.66 18.32
N ILE A 128 -3.89 -19.22 18.88
CA ILE A 128 -2.77 -18.70 18.09
C ILE A 128 -2.08 -19.84 17.34
N GLN A 129 -1.87 -20.99 17.99
CA GLN A 129 -1.28 -22.15 17.34
C GLN A 129 -2.16 -22.69 16.20
N GLU A 130 -3.49 -22.67 16.36
CA GLU A 130 -4.44 -23.01 15.30
C GLU A 130 -4.36 -22.03 14.12
N TYR A 131 -4.31 -20.72 14.39
CA TYR A 131 -4.10 -19.71 13.35
C TYR A 131 -2.81 -19.99 12.57
N VAL A 132 -1.67 -20.12 13.27
CA VAL A 132 -0.35 -20.35 12.65
C VAL A 132 -0.37 -21.63 11.82
N ALA A 133 -0.91 -22.73 12.36
CA ALA A 133 -1.02 -23.99 11.64
C ALA A 133 -1.89 -23.86 10.39
N THR A 134 -3.00 -23.12 10.49
CA THR A 134 -3.94 -22.88 9.39
C THR A 134 -3.28 -22.13 8.25
N VAL A 135 -2.52 -21.07 8.54
CA VAL A 135 -1.93 -20.23 7.49
C VAL A 135 -0.54 -20.68 7.02
N SER A 136 0.12 -21.57 7.76
CA SER A 136 1.42 -22.11 7.38
C SER A 136 1.33 -23.00 6.14
N GLN A 137 2.22 -22.79 5.17
CA GLN A 137 2.19 -23.47 3.88
C GLN A 137 3.57 -23.65 3.26
N THR A 138 3.67 -24.63 2.35
CA THR A 138 4.86 -24.81 1.52
C THR A 138 4.83 -23.84 0.37
N ILE A 139 5.87 -23.03 0.23
CA ILE A 139 6.08 -22.15 -0.91
C ILE A 139 6.88 -22.93 -1.96
N GLN A 140 6.36 -23.01 -3.17
CA GLN A 140 7.04 -23.65 -4.29
C GLN A 140 6.87 -22.79 -5.54
N PHE A 141 7.98 -22.29 -6.08
CA PHE A 141 7.92 -21.43 -7.24
C PHE A 141 7.58 -22.24 -8.49
N THR A 142 6.60 -21.74 -9.24
CA THR A 142 6.21 -22.32 -10.53
C THR A 142 6.97 -21.64 -11.67
N LYS A 143 6.82 -22.16 -12.90
CA LYS A 143 7.33 -21.48 -14.10
C LYS A 143 6.77 -20.06 -14.23
N ALA A 144 5.50 -19.85 -13.89
CA ALA A 144 4.85 -18.53 -13.93
C ALA A 144 5.48 -17.57 -12.90
N THR A 145 5.75 -18.04 -11.67
CA THR A 145 6.47 -17.27 -10.65
C THR A 145 7.85 -16.83 -11.16
N ARG A 146 8.61 -17.75 -11.78
CA ARG A 146 9.93 -17.44 -12.35
C ARG A 146 9.86 -16.46 -13.52
N GLN A 147 8.81 -16.53 -14.34
CA GLN A 147 8.60 -15.56 -15.42
C GLN A 147 8.25 -14.17 -14.86
N SER A 148 7.40 -14.09 -13.84
CA SER A 148 7.09 -12.84 -13.14
C SER A 148 8.35 -12.24 -12.49
N GLU A 149 9.17 -13.08 -11.87
CA GLU A 149 10.48 -12.68 -11.32
C GLU A 149 11.42 -12.12 -12.38
N ALA A 150 11.47 -12.74 -13.56
CA ALA A 150 12.26 -12.23 -14.69
C ALA A 150 11.75 -10.88 -15.25
N GLN A 151 10.50 -10.50 -14.96
CA GLN A 151 9.94 -9.19 -15.29
C GLN A 151 10.26 -8.11 -14.23
N GLY A 152 10.99 -8.46 -13.17
CA GLY A 152 11.39 -7.55 -12.09
C GLY A 152 10.40 -7.46 -10.94
N ILE A 153 9.36 -8.29 -10.91
CA ILE A 153 8.48 -8.42 -9.74
C ILE A 153 9.27 -9.15 -8.64
N LEU A 154 9.29 -8.57 -7.45
CA LEU A 154 9.95 -9.18 -6.30
C LEU A 154 9.17 -10.45 -5.89
N HIS A 155 9.87 -11.54 -5.60
CA HIS A 155 9.29 -12.74 -4.99
C HIS A 155 10.16 -13.20 -3.81
N PRO A 156 9.59 -13.90 -2.81
CA PRO A 156 10.31 -14.33 -1.61
C PRO A 156 11.22 -15.54 -1.88
N ARG A 157 12.22 -15.37 -2.75
CA ARG A 157 13.10 -16.45 -3.26
C ARG A 157 13.76 -17.27 -2.14
N ARG A 158 14.01 -16.65 -0.98
CA ARG A 158 14.62 -17.27 0.21
C ARG A 158 13.73 -18.35 0.86
N LEU A 159 12.44 -18.34 0.53
CA LEU A 159 11.43 -19.25 1.07
C LEU A 159 11.01 -20.35 0.09
N ASP A 160 11.53 -20.34 -1.15
CA ASP A 160 11.20 -21.34 -2.16
C ASP A 160 11.62 -22.76 -1.71
N GLY A 161 10.70 -23.72 -1.86
CA GLY A 161 10.84 -25.10 -1.43
C GLY A 161 10.63 -25.32 0.08
N LYS A 162 10.17 -24.32 0.84
CA LYS A 162 10.09 -24.38 2.30
C LYS A 162 8.65 -24.26 2.80
N ARG A 163 8.33 -24.99 3.87
CA ARG A 163 7.11 -24.77 4.66
C ARG A 163 7.38 -23.64 5.65
N VAL A 164 6.58 -22.58 5.57
CA VAL A 164 6.75 -21.36 6.38
C VAL A 164 5.44 -20.95 7.03
N GLY A 165 5.52 -20.36 8.22
CA GLY A 165 4.42 -19.63 8.84
C GLY A 165 4.51 -18.11 8.59
N PRO A 166 3.60 -17.32 9.15
CA PRO A 166 3.52 -15.89 8.88
C PRO A 166 4.76 -15.08 9.28
N LEU A 167 5.42 -15.40 10.40
CA LEU A 167 6.64 -14.68 10.82
C LEU A 167 7.77 -14.92 9.84
N GLN A 168 8.00 -16.17 9.46
CA GLN A 168 9.00 -16.54 8.46
C GLN A 168 8.65 -15.97 7.07
N SER A 169 7.36 -15.94 6.71
CA SER A 169 6.89 -15.32 5.48
C SER A 169 7.22 -13.83 5.46
N LEU A 170 6.95 -13.12 6.56
CA LEU A 170 7.25 -11.68 6.68
C LEU A 170 8.76 -11.41 6.67
N ALA A 171 9.56 -12.19 7.40
CA ALA A 171 11.02 -12.03 7.45
C ALA A 171 11.70 -12.36 6.10
N GLY A 172 11.21 -13.37 5.39
CA GLY A 172 11.76 -13.82 4.10
C GLY A 172 11.12 -13.17 2.87
N ALA A 173 10.20 -12.23 3.07
CA ALA A 173 9.45 -11.55 2.02
C ALA A 173 10.33 -10.77 1.04
N ARG A 174 11.48 -10.27 1.50
CA ARG A 174 12.45 -9.48 0.71
C ARG A 174 13.76 -10.25 0.55
N LEU A 175 14.61 -9.81 -0.40
CA LEU A 175 15.89 -10.50 -0.67
C LEU A 175 16.91 -10.32 0.45
N LEU A 176 16.77 -9.26 1.25
CA LEU A 176 17.60 -8.97 2.42
C LEU A 176 16.76 -8.99 3.69
N ASP A 177 17.40 -9.24 4.83
CA ASP A 177 16.79 -9.03 6.15
C ASP A 177 16.77 -7.53 6.44
N ASP A 178 15.78 -6.82 5.89
CA ASP A 178 15.58 -5.36 6.05
C ASP A 178 14.14 -5.00 6.47
N VAL A 179 13.33 -5.99 6.84
CA VAL A 179 11.97 -5.78 7.34
C VAL A 179 12.06 -5.35 8.80
N THR A 180 11.78 -4.08 9.06
CA THR A 180 11.69 -3.52 10.41
C THR A 180 10.24 -3.51 10.86
N VAL A 181 10.01 -3.94 12.10
CA VAL A 181 8.67 -4.08 12.66
C VAL A 181 8.58 -3.52 14.07
N MET A 182 7.36 -3.13 14.44
CA MET A 182 6.91 -2.94 15.81
C MET A 182 6.06 -4.16 16.22
N LEU A 183 6.29 -4.68 17.43
CA LEU A 183 5.45 -5.73 18.00
C LEU A 183 4.27 -5.10 18.76
N ARG A 184 3.05 -5.62 18.54
CA ARG A 184 1.85 -5.13 19.24
C ARG A 184 1.67 -5.86 20.57
N GLN A 185 1.39 -5.09 21.62
CA GLN A 185 1.13 -5.63 22.95
C GLN A 185 -0.12 -6.52 22.97
N PRO A 186 -0.17 -7.54 23.85
CA PRO A 186 0.86 -7.91 24.83
C PRO A 186 2.00 -8.74 24.21
N ILE A 187 3.22 -8.53 24.70
CA ILE A 187 4.42 -9.34 24.41
C ILE A 187 4.88 -10.07 25.67
N GLU A 188 4.89 -11.40 25.62
CA GLU A 188 5.42 -12.23 26.69
C GLU A 188 6.93 -12.41 26.49
N VAL A 189 7.70 -12.18 27.55
CA VAL A 189 9.15 -12.33 27.56
C VAL A 189 9.52 -13.58 28.33
N ARG A 190 10.22 -14.51 27.68
CA ARG A 190 10.84 -15.67 28.32
C ARG A 190 12.35 -15.49 28.35
N ALA A 191 12.87 -15.24 29.55
CA ALA A 191 14.31 -15.21 29.77
C ALA A 191 14.93 -16.56 29.39
N GLY A 192 16.05 -16.53 28.69
CA GLY A 192 16.81 -17.73 28.41
C GLY A 192 17.43 -18.27 29.70
N ASN A 193 17.27 -19.57 29.98
CA ASN A 193 18.07 -20.24 31.00
C ASN A 193 19.54 -20.34 30.53
N SER A 194 20.49 -20.70 31.40
CA SER A 194 21.92 -20.85 31.03
C SER A 194 22.10 -21.64 29.73
N GLY A 195 22.47 -20.95 28.65
CA GLY A 195 22.70 -21.52 27.31
C GLY A 195 21.55 -21.37 26.30
N GLN A 196 20.38 -20.86 26.69
CA GLN A 196 19.28 -20.55 25.77
C GLN A 196 19.21 -19.05 25.48
N ARG A 197 18.95 -18.68 24.22
CA ARG A 197 18.70 -17.28 23.85
C ARG A 197 17.35 -16.83 24.42
N PRO A 198 17.22 -15.57 24.87
CA PRO A 198 15.94 -15.00 25.26
C PRO A 198 14.92 -15.05 24.11
N MET A 199 13.64 -15.11 24.48
CA MET A 199 12.54 -15.28 23.54
C MET A 199 11.39 -14.31 23.82
N LEU A 200 10.87 -13.73 22.74
CA LEU A 200 9.66 -12.91 22.71
C LEU A 200 8.52 -13.74 22.10
N LEU A 201 7.36 -13.72 22.73
CA LEU A 201 6.15 -14.35 22.21
C LEU A 201 5.11 -13.29 21.90
N THR A 202 4.64 -13.29 20.66
CA THR A 202 3.57 -12.39 20.19
C THR A 202 2.26 -13.14 20.00
N THR A 203 1.15 -12.45 20.25
CA THR A 203 -0.21 -12.90 19.92
C THR A 203 -0.73 -12.26 18.64
N GLN A 204 0.01 -11.30 18.08
CA GLN A 204 -0.41 -10.51 16.94
C GLN A 204 0.70 -10.44 15.89
N GLU A 205 0.28 -10.29 14.63
CA GLU A 205 1.22 -10.05 13.53
C GLU A 205 2.01 -8.75 13.80
N PRO A 206 3.34 -8.78 13.65
CA PRO A 206 4.15 -7.56 13.70
C PRO A 206 3.70 -6.53 12.67
N VAL A 207 3.80 -5.24 13.01
CA VAL A 207 3.48 -4.13 12.12
C VAL A 207 4.76 -3.63 11.46
N GLN A 208 4.82 -3.61 10.13
CA GLN A 208 5.96 -3.06 9.40
C GLN A 208 6.05 -1.54 9.58
N ILE A 209 7.27 -1.05 9.82
CA ILE A 209 7.60 0.36 10.10
C ILE A 209 8.86 0.80 9.31
N PRO A 210 9.00 2.09 8.94
CA PRO A 210 10.08 2.56 8.07
C PRO A 210 11.40 2.90 8.79
N GLY A 211 11.42 2.93 10.12
CA GLY A 211 12.57 3.39 10.90
C GLY A 211 12.51 2.92 12.35
N ARG A 212 13.28 3.56 13.24
CA ARG A 212 13.35 3.20 14.68
C ARG A 212 12.70 4.25 15.57
N TYR A 213 12.87 5.51 15.18
CA TYR A 213 12.40 6.69 15.89
C TYR A 213 11.61 7.61 14.97
N TYR A 214 10.83 8.51 15.56
CA TYR A 214 10.17 9.58 14.84
C TYR A 214 10.18 10.89 15.63
N GLY A 215 10.15 12.01 14.92
CA GLY A 215 10.06 13.37 15.47
C GLY A 215 9.11 14.23 14.64
N LEU A 216 8.70 15.38 15.16
CA LEU A 216 7.83 16.33 14.46
C LEU A 216 8.60 17.63 14.19
N VAL A 217 8.70 18.01 12.92
CA VAL A 217 9.53 19.14 12.50
C VAL A 217 8.86 20.03 11.46
N SER A 218 9.32 21.28 11.39
CA SER A 218 9.14 22.14 10.22
C SER A 218 10.47 22.28 9.50
N VAL A 219 10.46 22.27 8.16
CA VAL A 219 11.66 22.45 7.35
C VAL A 219 11.93 23.94 7.18
N LEU A 220 13.07 24.41 7.68
CA LEU A 220 13.48 25.81 7.56
C LEU A 220 14.15 26.07 6.21
N ARG A 221 15.00 25.14 5.77
CA ARG A 221 15.79 25.26 4.54
C ARG A 221 16.13 23.90 3.96
N SER A 222 15.97 23.79 2.64
CA SER A 222 16.60 22.76 1.81
C SER A 222 17.61 23.45 0.88
N ASP A 223 18.82 22.92 0.77
CA ASP A 223 19.78 23.39 -0.23
C ASP A 223 19.67 22.51 -1.47
N ARG A 224 19.53 23.11 -2.65
CA ARG A 224 19.37 22.35 -3.89
C ARG A 224 20.59 21.47 -4.15
N GLY A 225 20.36 20.17 -4.24
CA GLY A 225 21.41 19.18 -4.46
C GLY A 225 22.15 18.73 -3.20
N ASP A 226 21.73 19.21 -2.03
CA ASP A 226 22.11 18.67 -0.72
C ASP A 226 20.91 17.93 -0.13
N ASP A 227 21.13 16.71 0.32
CA ASP A 227 20.13 15.89 1.01
C ASP A 227 19.96 16.33 2.47
N ARG A 228 20.77 17.29 2.94
CA ARG A 228 20.69 17.84 4.30
C ARG A 228 19.63 18.93 4.39
N LEU A 229 18.79 18.81 5.41
CA LEU A 229 17.73 19.76 5.71
C LEU A 229 17.98 20.39 7.07
N GLN A 230 17.87 21.72 7.16
CA GLN A 230 17.71 22.38 8.46
C GLN A 230 16.25 22.32 8.86
N VAL A 231 15.99 21.76 10.03
CA VAL A 231 14.66 21.57 10.57
C VAL A 231 14.55 22.17 11.95
N GLN A 232 13.35 22.63 12.30
CA GLN A 232 13.02 23.10 13.63
C GLN A 232 12.04 22.13 14.28
N HIS A 233 12.40 21.65 15.46
CA HIS A 233 11.57 20.71 16.22
C HIS A 233 10.33 21.39 16.80
N PHE A 234 9.25 20.63 16.85
CA PHE A 234 8.04 21.02 17.55
C PHE A 234 8.29 21.10 19.05
N ASN A 235 7.86 22.19 19.66
CA ASN A 235 7.93 22.41 21.09
C ASN A 235 6.56 22.07 21.72
N PRO A 236 6.47 21.04 22.57
CA PRO A 236 5.21 20.65 23.18
C PRO A 236 4.67 21.67 24.20
N GLY A 237 5.52 22.58 24.70
CA GLY A 237 5.14 23.55 25.74
C GLY A 237 4.24 24.69 25.22
N ASP A 238 4.61 25.30 24.09
CA ASP A 238 3.85 26.37 23.43
C ASP A 238 3.11 25.90 22.17
N ARG A 239 3.33 24.64 21.78
CA ARG A 239 2.74 24.00 20.61
C ARG A 239 3.12 24.67 19.29
N GLN A 240 4.34 25.22 19.20
CA GLN A 240 4.89 25.86 18.00
C GLN A 240 6.14 25.14 17.48
N PHE A 241 6.60 25.51 16.28
CA PHE A 241 7.92 25.14 15.76
C PHE A 241 8.95 26.19 16.17
N ASP A 242 9.23 26.29 17.46
CA ASP A 242 10.27 27.16 18.02
C ASP A 242 11.30 26.41 18.87
N GLY A 243 11.27 25.07 18.80
CA GLY A 243 12.22 24.20 19.46
C GLY A 243 13.63 24.25 18.84
N ALA A 244 14.44 23.27 19.21
CA ALA A 244 15.81 23.17 18.72
C ALA A 244 15.87 23.07 17.19
N ILE A 245 16.89 23.71 16.62
CA ILE A 245 17.22 23.58 15.19
C ILE A 245 18.25 22.45 15.05
N GLU A 246 17.99 21.54 14.12
CA GLU A 246 18.84 20.40 13.81
C GLU A 246 19.07 20.30 12.30
N THR A 247 20.22 19.77 11.90
CA THR A 247 20.46 19.33 10.52
C THR A 247 20.20 17.83 10.43
N VAL A 248 19.18 17.44 9.66
CA VAL A 248 18.86 16.04 9.36
C VAL A 248 19.28 15.70 7.93
N LEU A 249 19.43 14.42 7.62
CA LEU A 249 19.68 13.92 6.27
C LEU A 249 18.41 13.26 5.73
N MET A 250 17.85 13.78 4.65
CA MET A 250 16.74 13.16 3.93
C MET A 250 17.24 12.74 2.55
N PRO A 251 17.72 11.50 2.42
CA PRO A 251 18.47 11.07 1.25
C PRO A 251 17.60 10.98 0.00
N GLN A 252 18.14 11.40 -1.15
CA GLN A 252 17.48 11.23 -2.43
C GLN A 252 17.57 9.75 -2.89
N VAL A 253 16.41 9.12 -3.02
CA VAL A 253 16.33 7.73 -3.50
C VAL A 253 16.54 7.70 -5.02
N THR A 254 17.33 6.73 -5.47
CA THR A 254 17.61 6.52 -6.90
C THR A 254 16.31 6.21 -7.65
N ALA A 255 16.19 6.70 -8.89
CA ALA A 255 15.04 6.38 -9.72
C ALA A 255 14.91 4.88 -10.00
N GLY A 256 13.67 4.38 -9.97
CA GLY A 256 13.37 3.01 -10.38
C GLY A 256 13.50 2.83 -11.90
N HIS A 257 13.08 1.68 -12.39
CA HIS A 257 13.13 1.31 -13.80
C HIS A 257 12.30 2.24 -14.72
N ASN A 258 11.29 2.91 -14.17
CA ASN A 258 10.45 3.89 -14.87
C ASN A 258 11.11 5.29 -14.90
N GLY A 259 12.30 5.43 -14.34
CA GLY A 259 13.02 6.70 -14.23
C GLY A 259 12.36 7.68 -13.25
N ILE A 260 11.49 7.22 -12.35
CA ILE A 260 10.83 8.04 -11.34
C ILE A 260 11.45 7.71 -9.97
N PRO A 261 12.01 8.68 -9.24
CA PRO A 261 12.38 8.48 -7.85
C PRO A 261 11.10 8.36 -6.99
N PRO A 262 11.04 7.44 -6.01
CA PRO A 262 9.86 7.26 -5.16
C PRO A 262 9.53 8.47 -4.28
N SER A 263 10.53 9.29 -3.96
CA SER A 263 10.40 10.54 -3.22
C SER A 263 11.37 11.61 -3.74
N THR A 264 11.14 12.86 -3.34
CA THR A 264 12.09 13.97 -3.53
C THR A 264 12.02 14.93 -2.36
N VAL A 265 13.15 15.55 -2.03
CA VAL A 265 13.26 16.62 -1.01
C VAL A 265 13.17 18.01 -1.62
N GLU A 266 13.15 18.10 -2.94
CA GLU A 266 13.15 19.37 -3.66
C GLU A 266 11.93 20.21 -3.26
N ALA A 267 12.20 21.43 -2.79
CA ALA A 267 11.19 22.42 -2.40
C ALA A 267 10.23 21.95 -1.28
N ILE A 268 10.63 20.98 -0.45
CA ILE A 268 9.80 20.50 0.67
C ILE A 268 9.45 21.63 1.66
N GLU A 269 10.33 22.62 1.83
CA GLU A 269 10.09 23.82 2.65
C GLU A 269 8.96 24.71 2.12
N GLN A 270 8.67 24.61 0.81
CA GLN A 270 7.59 25.34 0.13
C GLN A 270 6.27 24.55 0.11
N SER A 271 6.28 23.30 0.59
CA SER A 271 5.08 22.49 0.65
C SER A 271 4.01 23.13 1.54
N PRO A 272 2.72 23.09 1.16
CA PRO A 272 1.64 23.61 2.01
C PRO A 272 1.57 22.90 3.37
N PHE A 273 2.11 21.69 3.49
CA PHE A 273 2.12 20.94 4.75
C PHE A 273 3.18 21.40 5.75
N ASN A 274 4.19 22.16 5.29
CA ASN A 274 5.27 22.61 6.16
C ASN A 274 4.78 23.52 7.30
N GLN A 275 3.66 24.22 7.09
CA GLN A 275 3.02 25.06 8.12
C GLN A 275 2.55 24.25 9.34
N THR A 276 2.04 23.03 9.11
CA THR A 276 1.63 22.11 10.18
C THR A 276 2.75 21.16 10.61
N GLY A 277 3.81 21.11 9.80
CA GLY A 277 4.98 20.26 9.96
C GLY A 277 4.79 18.83 9.46
N TRP A 278 5.92 18.12 9.56
CA TRP A 278 6.14 16.79 9.06
C TRP A 278 6.60 15.90 10.20
N TYR A 279 5.96 14.75 10.37
CA TYR A 279 6.62 13.68 11.12
C TYR A 279 7.71 13.08 10.24
N ILE A 280 8.93 13.07 10.74
CA ILE A 280 10.08 12.39 10.13
C ILE A 280 10.34 11.10 10.89
N TYR A 281 10.45 9.98 10.19
CA TYR A 281 10.76 8.66 10.75
C TYR A 281 12.13 8.25 10.27
N GLY A 282 12.94 7.64 11.14
CA GLY A 282 14.31 7.28 10.78
C GLY A 282 15.15 6.81 11.96
N ALA A 283 16.46 6.98 11.84
CA ALA A 283 17.43 6.74 12.89
C ALA A 283 18.73 7.53 12.65
N PRO A 284 19.51 7.84 13.71
CA PRO A 284 20.84 8.41 13.56
C PRO A 284 21.78 7.45 12.84
N ASN A 285 22.64 7.98 11.98
CA ASN A 285 23.76 7.23 11.39
C ASN A 285 24.97 7.17 12.35
N ALA A 286 26.09 6.62 11.88
CA ALA A 286 27.32 6.50 12.68
C ALA A 286 27.91 7.85 13.13
N GLU A 287 27.63 8.94 12.39
CA GLU A 287 28.04 10.30 12.75
C GLU A 287 27.03 11.01 13.68
N GLY A 288 25.94 10.34 14.07
CA GLY A 288 24.89 10.90 14.91
C GLY A 288 23.91 11.83 14.18
N VAL A 289 23.95 11.89 12.84
CA VAL A 289 22.99 12.65 12.03
C VAL A 289 21.73 11.82 11.85
N PHE A 290 20.56 12.38 12.20
CA PHE A 290 19.28 11.72 11.97
C PHE A 290 19.01 11.56 10.47
N VAL A 291 18.87 10.33 9.99
CA VAL A 291 18.58 10.03 8.60
C VAL A 291 17.12 9.63 8.45
N VAL A 292 16.40 10.41 7.65
CA VAL A 292 14.96 10.25 7.40
C VAL A 292 14.74 9.11 6.40
N GLN A 293 13.88 8.18 6.79
CA GLN A 293 13.47 7.01 6.00
C GLN A 293 11.99 7.10 5.57
N ALA A 294 11.16 7.86 6.29
CA ALA A 294 9.80 8.19 5.88
C ALA A 294 9.35 9.56 6.37
N ILE A 295 8.36 10.13 5.69
CA ILE A 295 7.69 11.37 6.07
C ILE A 295 6.18 11.21 6.14
N VAL A 296 5.55 11.95 7.06
CA VAL A 296 4.08 12.01 7.17
C VAL A 296 3.67 13.47 7.35
N PRO A 297 2.84 14.04 6.45
CA PRO A 297 2.29 15.37 6.69
C PRO A 297 1.34 15.34 7.89
N ARG A 298 1.63 16.10 8.95
CA ARG A 298 0.84 16.07 10.19
C ARG A 298 -0.65 16.32 9.93
N ALA A 299 -0.97 17.26 9.04
CA ALA A 299 -2.34 17.64 8.71
C ALA A 299 -3.21 16.48 8.18
N LEU A 300 -2.63 15.45 7.56
CA LEU A 300 -3.42 14.37 6.94
C LEU A 300 -3.93 13.34 7.95
N LEU A 301 -3.30 13.23 9.12
CA LEU A 301 -3.69 12.26 10.14
C LEU A 301 -4.45 12.87 11.32
N ARG A 302 -4.43 14.20 11.48
CA ARG A 302 -5.21 14.87 12.54
C ARG A 302 -6.70 14.59 12.36
N LEU A 303 -7.40 14.40 13.47
CA LEU A 303 -8.85 14.21 13.47
C LEU A 303 -9.59 15.44 12.94
N GLN A 304 -9.01 16.64 13.11
CA GLN A 304 -9.55 17.89 12.59
C GLN A 304 -9.47 17.92 11.04
N PRO A 305 -10.60 17.86 10.32
CA PRO A 305 -10.60 17.88 8.86
C PRO A 305 -10.41 19.31 8.33
N GLY A 306 -9.93 19.41 7.09
CA GLY A 306 -9.85 20.68 6.35
C GLY A 306 -11.22 21.16 5.82
N GLU A 307 -12.14 20.23 5.56
CA GLU A 307 -13.52 20.51 5.11
C GLU A 307 -14.50 19.56 5.82
N ILE A 308 -15.69 20.06 6.16
CA ILE A 308 -16.80 19.23 6.65
C ILE A 308 -17.96 19.40 5.68
N VAL A 309 -18.48 18.29 5.16
CA VAL A 309 -19.61 18.25 4.24
C VAL A 309 -20.75 17.50 4.90
N LEU A 310 -21.86 18.19 5.14
CA LEU A 310 -23.04 17.63 5.78
C LEU A 310 -24.11 17.25 4.75
N GLY A 311 -24.84 16.19 5.05
CA GLY A 311 -25.99 15.71 4.28
C GLY A 311 -25.62 14.69 3.20
N GLU A 312 -26.47 13.67 3.08
CA GLU A 312 -26.25 12.52 2.19
C GLU A 312 -25.98 12.93 0.73
N ARG A 313 -26.79 13.84 0.19
CA ARG A 313 -26.65 14.27 -1.21
C ARG A 313 -25.31 14.95 -1.47
N GLN A 314 -24.87 15.82 -0.57
CA GLN A 314 -23.62 16.55 -0.70
C GLN A 314 -22.42 15.61 -0.49
N GLY A 315 -22.52 14.66 0.44
CA GLY A 315 -21.51 13.62 0.63
C GLY A 315 -21.36 12.73 -0.62
N LEU A 316 -22.47 12.29 -1.21
CA LEU A 316 -22.46 11.51 -2.46
C LEU A 316 -21.92 12.32 -3.65
N ASP A 317 -22.25 13.60 -3.77
CA ASP A 317 -21.65 14.49 -4.78
C ASP A 317 -20.13 14.58 -4.59
N TYR A 318 -19.66 14.73 -3.35
CA TYR A 318 -18.23 14.77 -3.06
C TYR A 318 -17.51 13.51 -3.55
N ILE A 319 -18.02 12.33 -3.16
CA ILE A 319 -17.44 11.04 -3.52
C ILE A 319 -17.42 10.85 -5.04
N ASN A 320 -18.53 11.14 -5.72
CA ASN A 320 -18.69 10.85 -7.14
C ASN A 320 -18.01 11.87 -8.05
N GLN A 321 -17.95 13.15 -7.65
CA GLN A 321 -17.59 14.25 -8.55
C GLN A 321 -16.38 15.06 -8.09
N ARG A 322 -16.08 15.13 -6.78
CA ARG A 322 -15.07 16.08 -6.25
C ARG A 322 -13.76 15.43 -5.86
N ASN A 323 -13.79 14.23 -5.27
CA ASN A 323 -12.62 13.57 -4.69
C ASN A 323 -11.46 13.45 -5.68
N TRP A 324 -11.74 12.95 -6.89
CA TRP A 324 -10.75 12.73 -7.95
C TRP A 324 -10.73 13.84 -9.01
N ASN A 325 -11.46 14.94 -8.80
CA ASN A 325 -11.52 16.00 -9.80
C ASN A 325 -10.20 16.75 -9.88
N ALA A 326 -9.78 17.08 -11.11
CA ALA A 326 -8.60 17.87 -11.42
C ALA A 326 -7.30 17.37 -10.75
N THR A 327 -7.15 16.04 -10.56
CA THR A 327 -5.95 15.43 -9.95
C THR A 327 -4.62 15.96 -10.51
N PRO A 328 -4.45 16.19 -11.84
CA PRO A 328 -3.20 16.73 -12.36
C PRO A 328 -2.80 18.11 -11.80
N ALA A 329 -3.77 18.96 -11.44
CA ALA A 329 -3.56 20.29 -10.88
C ALA A 329 -3.30 20.28 -9.37
N LYS A 330 -3.45 19.12 -8.71
CA LYS A 330 -3.37 18.93 -7.26
C LYS A 330 -2.10 18.18 -6.83
N LYS A 331 -1.09 18.09 -7.70
CA LYS A 331 0.19 17.44 -7.38
C LYS A 331 0.88 18.18 -6.24
N GLY A 332 1.46 17.43 -5.30
CA GLY A 332 2.14 18.00 -4.13
C GLY A 332 1.21 18.62 -3.09
N THR A 333 -0.11 18.44 -3.23
CA THR A 333 -1.12 18.87 -2.26
C THR A 333 -1.92 17.69 -1.75
N GLY A 334 -2.72 17.93 -0.72
CA GLY A 334 -3.65 16.97 -0.14
C GLY A 334 -4.51 17.66 0.91
N TRP A 335 -5.60 17.03 1.29
CA TRP A 335 -6.58 17.60 2.21
C TRP A 335 -7.41 16.47 2.85
N THR A 336 -8.06 16.76 3.97
CA THR A 336 -8.95 15.83 4.68
C THR A 336 -10.36 16.39 4.66
N VAL A 337 -11.35 15.52 4.40
CA VAL A 337 -12.76 15.90 4.39
C VAL A 337 -13.55 14.93 5.25
N LEU A 338 -14.33 15.47 6.19
CA LEU A 338 -15.33 14.70 6.93
C LEU A 338 -16.67 14.79 6.20
N LEU A 339 -17.20 13.64 5.83
CA LEU A 339 -18.53 13.51 5.25
C LEU A 339 -19.46 12.95 6.33
N ASP A 340 -20.51 13.69 6.70
CA ASP A 340 -21.50 13.22 7.66
C ASP A 340 -22.92 13.40 7.10
N PRO A 341 -23.65 12.30 6.82
CA PRO A 341 -24.98 12.39 6.21
C PRO A 341 -26.08 12.83 7.19
N VAL A 342 -25.85 12.75 8.51
CA VAL A 342 -26.90 12.87 9.53
C VAL A 342 -26.67 13.97 10.56
N ALA A 343 -25.42 14.39 10.77
CA ALA A 343 -25.11 15.42 11.75
C ALA A 343 -25.79 16.76 11.42
N PRO A 344 -26.40 17.42 12.42
CA PRO A 344 -27.09 18.69 12.21
C PRO A 344 -26.13 19.88 12.03
N THR A 345 -24.90 19.78 12.55
CA THR A 345 -23.87 20.83 12.47
C THR A 345 -22.47 20.24 12.30
N PRO A 346 -21.49 21.02 11.82
CA PRO A 346 -20.11 20.56 11.67
C PRO A 346 -19.47 20.15 13.01
N GLU A 347 -19.79 20.85 14.09
CA GLU A 347 -19.30 20.54 15.43
C GLU A 347 -19.86 19.20 15.92
N ALA A 348 -21.15 18.93 15.64
CA ALA A 348 -21.76 17.64 15.98
C ALA A 348 -21.09 16.48 15.21
N ALA A 349 -20.80 16.67 13.93
CA ALA A 349 -20.10 15.68 13.11
C ALA A 349 -18.70 15.38 13.64
N LEU A 350 -17.95 16.42 14.05
CA LEU A 350 -16.60 16.24 14.60
C LEU A 350 -16.61 15.61 15.99
N ASN A 351 -17.55 16.02 16.86
CA ASN A 351 -17.67 15.50 18.23
C ASN A 351 -18.16 14.04 18.29
N ASP A 352 -18.69 13.51 17.19
CA ASP A 352 -19.01 12.09 17.09
C ASP A 352 -17.74 11.23 17.17
N TRP A 353 -16.58 11.75 16.74
CA TRP A 353 -15.32 11.04 16.83
C TRP A 353 -14.61 11.27 18.17
N GLN A 354 -14.29 10.19 18.86
CA GLN A 354 -13.65 10.21 20.18
C GLN A 354 -12.41 9.33 20.24
N GLU A 355 -11.52 9.60 21.20
CA GLU A 355 -10.38 8.74 21.48
C GLU A 355 -10.85 7.30 21.75
N GLY A 356 -10.21 6.33 21.09
CA GLY A 356 -10.59 4.92 21.12
C GLY A 356 -11.53 4.49 19.98
N ASP A 357 -12.18 5.41 19.27
CA ASP A 357 -13.05 5.07 18.14
C ASP A 357 -12.29 4.31 17.08
N ARG A 358 -12.94 3.29 16.50
CA ARG A 358 -12.37 2.41 15.50
C ARG A 358 -13.10 2.59 14.17
N ALA A 359 -12.35 2.42 13.08
CA ALA A 359 -12.87 2.55 11.73
C ALA A 359 -12.22 1.55 10.77
N ILE A 360 -12.90 1.27 9.67
CA ILE A 360 -12.33 0.55 8.53
C ILE A 360 -11.66 1.57 7.61
N VAL A 361 -10.53 1.18 7.04
CA VAL A 361 -9.83 1.98 6.02
C VAL A 361 -9.97 1.30 4.67
N LEU A 362 -10.39 2.07 3.68
CA LEU A 362 -10.34 1.72 2.26
C LEU A 362 -9.31 2.62 1.60
N HIS A 363 -8.19 2.04 1.21
CA HIS A 363 -7.15 2.73 0.47
C HIS A 363 -7.41 2.58 -1.02
N LEU A 364 -7.44 3.70 -1.75
CA LEU A 364 -7.57 3.73 -3.20
C LEU A 364 -6.40 4.51 -3.79
N PHE A 365 -5.78 4.00 -4.85
CA PHE A 365 -4.76 4.75 -5.58
C PHE A 365 -4.98 4.76 -7.08
N GLY A 366 -4.59 5.87 -7.71
CA GLY A 366 -4.57 6.03 -9.15
C GLY A 366 -3.24 5.62 -9.79
N GLY A 367 -3.21 5.67 -11.12
CA GLY A 367 -1.98 5.43 -11.87
C GLY A 367 -0.94 6.53 -11.67
N ILE A 368 0.31 6.18 -11.97
CA ILE A 368 1.37 7.16 -12.20
C ILE A 368 0.92 7.99 -13.42
N GLY A 369 0.75 9.29 -13.24
CA GLY A 369 0.27 10.21 -14.29
C GLY A 369 1.40 11.01 -14.97
N GLY A 370 1.05 11.83 -15.97
CA GLY A 370 1.99 12.71 -16.67
C GLY A 370 2.83 12.01 -17.74
N ASN A 371 4.00 12.57 -18.08
CA ASN A 371 4.83 12.11 -19.21
C ASN A 371 5.44 10.72 -19.01
N LYS A 372 5.44 10.21 -17.77
CA LYS A 372 5.93 8.88 -17.39
C LYS A 372 4.78 7.98 -16.92
N ALA A 373 3.56 8.24 -17.42
CA ALA A 373 2.38 7.49 -17.01
C ALA A 373 2.47 6.02 -17.38
N GLU A 374 1.79 5.20 -16.59
CA GLU A 374 1.62 3.78 -16.89
C GLU A 374 0.82 3.60 -18.19
N PRO A 375 1.15 2.59 -19.03
CA PRO A 375 0.34 2.27 -20.19
C PRO A 375 -1.08 1.93 -19.77
N THR A 376 -2.07 2.68 -20.27
CA THR A 376 -3.48 2.40 -19.99
C THR A 376 -4.09 1.55 -21.08
N GLN A 377 -4.64 0.40 -20.75
CA GLN A 377 -5.48 -0.34 -21.68
C GLN A 377 -6.88 0.29 -21.70
N PHE A 378 -7.34 0.74 -22.88
CA PHE A 378 -8.62 1.46 -23.04
C PHE A 378 -8.76 2.76 -22.22
N GLY A 379 -7.64 3.41 -21.88
CA GLY A 379 -7.67 4.65 -21.09
C GLY A 379 -8.00 4.46 -19.61
N VAL A 380 -8.04 3.21 -19.13
CA VAL A 380 -8.26 2.86 -17.72
C VAL A 380 -6.95 2.37 -17.12
N VAL A 381 -6.60 2.92 -15.95
CA VAL A 381 -5.63 2.28 -15.06
C VAL A 381 -6.43 1.40 -14.11
N THR A 382 -6.11 0.11 -14.03
CA THR A 382 -6.62 -0.74 -12.96
C THR A 382 -6.02 -0.26 -11.64
N GLY A 383 -6.74 0.60 -10.92
CA GLY A 383 -6.38 0.98 -9.56
C GLY A 383 -6.32 -0.26 -8.69
N HIS A 384 -5.44 -0.28 -7.68
CA HIS A 384 -5.54 -1.30 -6.64
C HIS A 384 -6.08 -0.65 -5.38
N PHE A 385 -6.66 -1.48 -4.53
CA PHE A 385 -7.14 -1.06 -3.23
C PHE A 385 -6.38 -1.80 -2.14
N ALA A 386 -6.25 -1.21 -0.97
CA ALA A 386 -5.85 -1.93 0.22
C ALA A 386 -6.92 -1.72 1.28
N TYR A 387 -7.03 -2.68 2.19
CA TYR A 387 -7.89 -2.56 3.36
C TYR A 387 -7.05 -2.20 4.57
N GLY A 388 -7.69 -1.70 5.60
CA GLY A 388 -7.01 -1.42 6.84
C GLY A 388 -7.98 -1.12 7.98
N THR A 389 -7.40 -0.71 9.08
CA THR A 389 -8.13 -0.21 10.25
C THR A 389 -7.54 1.13 10.65
N ALA A 390 -8.38 2.01 11.16
CA ALA A 390 -7.94 3.20 11.85
C ALA A 390 -8.46 3.17 13.28
N GLN A 391 -7.69 3.72 14.20
CA GLN A 391 -8.14 4.02 15.55
C GLN A 391 -7.85 5.49 15.85
N VAL A 392 -8.79 6.18 16.48
CA VAL A 392 -8.54 7.53 17.00
C VAL A 392 -7.68 7.38 18.25
N GLY A 393 -6.44 7.83 18.17
CA GLY A 393 -5.49 7.87 19.27
C GLY A 393 -5.08 9.30 19.61
N ARG A 394 -4.18 9.43 20.59
CA ARG A 394 -3.56 10.70 20.93
C ARG A 394 -2.09 10.68 20.53
N GLU A 395 -1.69 11.60 19.67
CA GLU A 395 -0.31 11.66 19.19
C GLU A 395 0.62 12.13 20.33
N PRO A 396 1.65 11.35 20.70
CA PRO A 396 2.43 11.62 21.92
C PRO A 396 3.32 12.88 21.93
N LEU A 397 3.71 13.44 20.78
CA LEU A 397 4.51 14.68 20.70
C LEU A 397 3.64 15.93 20.84
N THR A 398 2.41 15.89 20.36
CA THR A 398 1.52 17.06 20.21
C THR A 398 0.31 17.05 21.13
N GLY A 399 -0.10 15.85 21.58
CA GLY A 399 -1.35 15.62 22.30
C GLY A 399 -2.61 15.73 21.42
N ASP A 400 -2.46 15.88 20.11
CA ASP A 400 -3.58 15.97 19.18
C ASP A 400 -4.31 14.63 19.04
N LEU A 401 -5.62 14.66 18.85
CA LEU A 401 -6.35 13.49 18.36
C LEU A 401 -6.01 13.26 16.88
N TRP A 402 -5.73 12.01 16.53
CA TRP A 402 -5.31 11.62 15.19
C TRP A 402 -5.72 10.19 14.86
N PHE A 403 -5.67 9.83 13.58
CA PHE A 403 -5.89 8.47 13.11
C PHE A 403 -4.60 7.66 13.08
N GLU A 404 -4.56 6.60 13.88
CA GLU A 404 -3.58 5.53 13.76
C GLU A 404 -4.02 4.56 12.67
N ILE A 405 -3.56 4.79 11.44
CA ILE A 405 -3.91 3.98 10.27
C ILE A 405 -2.93 2.81 10.12
N LEU A 406 -3.48 1.60 10.09
CA LEU A 406 -2.78 0.36 9.76
C LEU A 406 -3.38 -0.24 8.49
N TYR A 407 -2.55 -0.41 7.47
CA TYR A 407 -2.92 -1.13 6.26
C TYR A 407 -2.75 -2.64 6.46
N GLN A 408 -3.68 -3.39 5.89
CA GLN A 408 -3.68 -4.84 5.76
C GLN A 408 -3.41 -5.16 4.28
N GLN A 409 -2.14 -5.14 3.89
CA GLN A 409 -1.72 -5.36 2.50
C GLN A 409 -1.89 -6.84 2.14
N VAL A 410 -2.93 -7.16 1.38
CA VAL A 410 -3.23 -8.54 0.95
C VAL A 410 -2.51 -8.94 -0.33
N TYR A 411 -2.12 -7.99 -1.18
CA TYR A 411 -1.50 -8.29 -2.47
C TYR A 411 -0.03 -8.70 -2.38
N ALA A 412 0.38 -9.53 -3.33
CA ALA A 412 1.76 -9.97 -3.52
C ALA A 412 2.72 -8.80 -3.70
N HIS A 413 4.00 -9.09 -3.43
CA HIS A 413 5.13 -8.19 -3.56
C HIS A 413 5.14 -7.47 -4.92
N ASN A 414 5.39 -6.17 -4.91
CA ASN A 414 5.58 -5.37 -6.12
C ASN A 414 7.07 -5.16 -6.43
N THR A 415 7.38 -4.48 -7.54
CA THR A 415 8.77 -4.17 -7.91
C THR A 415 9.51 -3.36 -6.83
N ASN A 416 8.80 -2.52 -6.07
CA ASN A 416 9.35 -1.64 -5.02
C ASN A 416 9.67 -2.38 -3.71
N GLY A 417 9.20 -3.61 -3.54
CA GLY A 417 9.36 -4.37 -2.30
C GLY A 417 8.44 -3.91 -1.16
N ILE A 418 7.24 -3.39 -1.48
CA ILE A 418 6.12 -3.42 -0.53
C ILE A 418 5.67 -4.86 -0.40
N VAL A 419 5.54 -5.36 0.82
CA VAL A 419 5.28 -6.77 1.09
C VAL A 419 3.97 -6.94 1.85
N SER A 420 3.33 -8.09 1.63
CA SER A 420 2.08 -8.42 2.30
C SER A 420 2.27 -8.48 3.82
N GLY A 421 1.22 -8.08 4.55
CA GLY A 421 1.20 -8.03 6.00
C GLY A 421 0.54 -6.76 6.53
N THR A 422 0.69 -6.52 7.84
CA THR A 422 0.27 -5.27 8.46
C THR A 422 1.34 -4.18 8.31
N LEU A 423 0.99 -2.98 7.83
CA LEU A 423 1.93 -1.85 7.69
C LEU A 423 1.37 -0.57 8.32
N GLN A 424 2.23 0.19 8.99
CA GLN A 424 1.88 1.54 9.42
C GLN A 424 1.77 2.49 8.22
N TRP A 425 0.98 3.56 8.34
CA TRP A 425 0.88 4.60 7.31
C TRP A 425 2.25 5.10 6.83
N ALA A 426 3.16 5.37 7.77
CA ALA A 426 4.51 5.83 7.46
C ALA A 426 5.32 4.84 6.59
N GLU A 427 5.11 3.52 6.74
CA GLU A 427 5.79 2.52 5.91
C GLU A 427 5.15 2.39 4.52
N TYR A 428 3.81 2.34 4.46
CA TYR A 428 3.11 2.07 3.21
C TYR A 428 2.99 3.31 2.29
N MET A 429 2.79 4.49 2.89
CA MET A 429 2.65 5.75 2.18
C MET A 429 3.94 6.58 2.25
N GLY A 430 4.42 6.83 3.46
CA GLY A 430 5.46 7.82 3.73
C GLY A 430 6.90 7.38 3.44
N ASN A 431 7.15 6.09 3.25
CA ASN A 431 8.49 5.54 3.09
C ASN A 431 9.15 6.10 1.83
N LEU A 432 10.32 6.71 1.99
CA LEU A 432 11.03 7.40 0.91
C LEU A 432 11.54 6.44 -0.17
N GLN A 433 11.75 5.18 0.19
CA GLN A 433 12.26 4.15 -0.73
C GLN A 433 11.14 3.48 -1.53
N ARG A 434 9.98 3.22 -0.92
CA ARG A 434 8.98 2.32 -1.52
C ARG A 434 7.54 2.78 -1.38
N GLY A 435 7.29 3.83 -0.60
CA GLY A 435 5.96 4.35 -0.31
C GLY A 435 5.31 5.05 -1.51
N TRP A 436 3.99 5.20 -1.45
CA TRP A 436 3.21 5.74 -2.57
C TRP A 436 3.04 7.26 -2.58
N LEU A 437 3.34 7.95 -1.47
CA LEU A 437 3.04 9.37 -1.28
C LEU A 437 3.60 10.27 -2.40
N GLY A 438 4.83 9.98 -2.87
CA GLY A 438 5.51 10.79 -3.88
C GLY A 438 5.17 10.45 -5.33
N THR A 439 4.50 9.31 -5.58
CA THR A 439 4.40 8.75 -6.95
C THR A 439 2.98 8.61 -7.47
N ARG A 440 1.97 8.50 -6.59
CA ARG A 440 0.59 8.23 -6.98
C ARG A 440 -0.39 9.16 -6.27
N PRO A 441 -1.49 9.56 -6.93
CA PRO A 441 -2.62 10.13 -6.23
C PRO A 441 -3.34 9.03 -5.43
N VAL A 442 -3.68 9.33 -4.18
CA VAL A 442 -4.27 8.38 -3.23
C VAL A 442 -5.47 9.01 -2.53
N ALA A 443 -6.44 8.18 -2.16
CA ALA A 443 -7.49 8.50 -1.22
C ALA A 443 -7.60 7.38 -0.18
N ASP A 444 -7.33 7.70 1.09
CA ASP A 444 -7.69 6.85 2.22
C ASP A 444 -9.08 7.26 2.71
N ILE A 445 -10.03 6.31 2.67
CA ILE A 445 -11.40 6.52 3.14
C ILE A 445 -11.53 5.83 4.49
N VAL A 446 -11.78 6.61 5.52
CA VAL A 446 -11.95 6.13 6.90
C VAL A 446 -13.44 6.08 7.22
N VAL A 447 -13.96 4.88 7.50
CA VAL A 447 -15.40 4.64 7.70
C VAL A 447 -15.65 4.19 9.13
N LYS A 448 -16.32 5.05 9.91
CA LYS A 448 -16.95 4.66 11.17
C LYS A 448 -18.34 4.12 10.87
N LEU A 449 -18.53 2.84 11.17
CA LEU A 449 -19.80 2.15 11.00
C LEU A 449 -20.00 1.27 12.22
N ASP A 450 -20.78 1.73 13.19
CA ASP A 450 -20.92 1.08 14.49
C ASP A 450 -21.26 -0.41 14.39
N ALA A 451 -22.06 -0.78 13.39
CA ALA A 451 -22.41 -2.17 13.13
C ALA A 451 -21.19 -3.10 12.91
N VAL A 452 -20.04 -2.55 12.52
CA VAL A 452 -18.81 -3.28 12.25
C VAL A 452 -17.69 -2.89 13.22
N THR A 453 -17.67 -1.65 13.71
CA THR A 453 -16.57 -1.09 14.50
C THR A 453 -16.78 -1.19 16.01
N GLN A 454 -17.96 -1.62 16.48
CA GLN A 454 -18.26 -1.89 17.89
C GLN A 454 -18.25 -3.39 18.20
N ASP A 455 -17.88 -3.73 19.43
CA ASP A 455 -17.95 -5.10 19.92
C ASP A 455 -19.37 -5.43 20.41
N TYR A 456 -19.85 -6.62 20.08
CA TYR A 456 -21.15 -7.12 20.52
C TYR A 456 -20.98 -8.05 21.71
N ASN A 457 -21.75 -7.85 22.78
CA ASN A 457 -21.75 -8.71 23.95
C ASN A 457 -23.05 -9.53 24.02
N PHE A 458 -22.95 -10.83 23.82
CA PHE A 458 -24.05 -11.78 23.91
C PHE A 458 -23.90 -12.63 25.17
N GLY A 459 -24.36 -12.10 26.32
CA GLY A 459 -24.36 -12.85 27.58
C GLY A 459 -22.96 -13.21 28.10
N GLY A 460 -21.98 -12.33 27.90
CA GLY A 460 -20.57 -12.53 28.29
C GLY A 460 -19.66 -12.99 27.15
N VAL A 461 -20.23 -13.40 26.00
CA VAL A 461 -19.46 -13.69 24.79
C VAL A 461 -19.29 -12.40 23.99
N VAL A 462 -18.05 -11.93 23.87
CA VAL A 462 -17.71 -10.74 23.09
C VAL A 462 -17.36 -11.16 21.66
N LEU A 463 -18.07 -10.62 20.68
CA LEU A 463 -17.81 -10.75 19.25
C LEU A 463 -17.38 -9.40 18.69
N SER A 464 -16.22 -9.33 18.04
CA SER A 464 -15.74 -8.12 17.38
C SER A 464 -15.70 -8.33 15.86
N PRO A 465 -16.64 -7.74 15.08
CA PRO A 465 -16.62 -7.87 13.62
C PRO A 465 -15.36 -7.27 13.00
N LEU A 466 -14.81 -6.21 13.61
CA LEU A 466 -13.55 -5.62 13.16
C LEU A 466 -12.38 -6.58 13.36
N THR A 467 -12.32 -7.31 14.48
CA THR A 467 -11.33 -8.36 14.68
C THR A 467 -11.49 -9.48 13.65
N GLU A 468 -12.72 -9.92 13.36
CA GLU A 468 -12.99 -10.92 12.32
C GLU A 468 -12.59 -10.42 10.92
N PHE A 469 -12.83 -9.16 10.60
CA PHE A 469 -12.38 -8.53 9.36
C PHE A 469 -10.85 -8.58 9.23
N VAL A 470 -10.12 -8.18 10.27
CA VAL A 470 -8.66 -8.24 10.28
C VAL A 470 -8.16 -9.68 10.18
N SER A 471 -8.78 -10.63 10.89
CA SER A 471 -8.46 -12.06 10.78
C SER A 471 -8.66 -12.58 9.36
N ASN A 472 -9.74 -12.19 8.69
CA ASN A 472 -9.96 -12.53 7.29
C ASN A 472 -8.89 -11.92 6.38
N CYS A 473 -8.54 -10.64 6.54
CA CYS A 473 -7.44 -10.05 5.79
C CYS A 473 -6.14 -10.86 5.92
N LYS A 474 -5.81 -11.32 7.12
CA LYS A 474 -4.65 -12.19 7.38
C LYS A 474 -4.74 -13.54 6.69
N LEU A 475 -5.94 -14.13 6.60
CA LEU A 475 -6.17 -15.34 5.82
C LEU A 475 -5.98 -15.09 4.32
N TRP A 476 -6.39 -13.93 3.78
CA TRP A 476 -6.21 -13.58 2.37
C TRP A 476 -4.75 -13.34 1.99
N GLN A 477 -3.94 -12.79 2.90
CA GLN A 477 -2.48 -12.66 2.72
C GLN A 477 -1.81 -14.01 2.36
N ARG A 478 -2.38 -15.14 2.81
CA ARG A 478 -1.92 -16.51 2.48
C ARG A 478 -2.18 -16.90 1.03
N VAL A 479 -3.37 -16.59 0.50
CA VAL A 479 -3.87 -17.12 -0.79
C VAL A 479 -3.07 -16.55 -1.97
N ILE A 480 -2.62 -15.31 -1.85
CA ILE A 480 -1.99 -14.59 -2.97
C ILE A 480 -0.51 -14.99 -3.19
N VAL A 481 0.13 -15.64 -2.20
CA VAL A 481 1.43 -16.32 -2.42
C VAL A 481 1.28 -17.52 -3.39
N LEU A 482 0.06 -18.07 -3.54
CA LEU A 482 -0.23 -19.26 -4.34
C LEU A 482 -0.90 -18.99 -5.70
N GLU A 483 -1.72 -17.93 -5.82
CA GLU A 483 -2.52 -17.66 -7.04
C GLU A 483 -1.77 -16.99 -8.22
N MET A 484 -0.45 -16.97 -8.21
CA MET A 484 0.34 -16.67 -9.43
C MET A 484 0.57 -17.90 -10.32
N ALA A 485 -0.02 -19.04 -9.97
CA ALA A 485 -0.19 -20.17 -10.87
C ALA A 485 -1.51 -20.01 -11.65
N PRO A 486 -1.54 -20.13 -13.00
CA PRO A 486 -2.82 -20.26 -13.69
C PRO A 486 -3.45 -21.59 -13.25
N GLU A 487 -4.64 -21.53 -12.65
CA GLU A 487 -5.46 -22.75 -12.56
C GLU A 487 -5.78 -23.23 -13.99
N PRO A 488 -5.78 -24.55 -14.25
CA PRO A 488 -6.44 -25.06 -15.43
C PRO A 488 -7.93 -24.65 -15.38
N PRO A 489 -8.56 -24.33 -16.53
CA PRO A 489 -9.93 -23.85 -16.54
C PRO A 489 -10.86 -24.83 -15.80
N PRO A 490 -11.79 -24.34 -14.97
CA PRO A 490 -12.68 -25.21 -14.22
C PRO A 490 -13.51 -26.06 -15.19
N SER A 491 -13.50 -27.38 -14.97
CA SER A 491 -14.48 -28.26 -15.63
C SER A 491 -15.88 -27.86 -15.16
N PRO A 492 -16.90 -27.90 -16.03
CA PRO A 492 -18.23 -27.40 -15.70
C PRO A 492 -18.93 -28.35 -14.73
N ARG A 493 -18.80 -28.10 -13.43
CA ARG A 493 -19.71 -28.63 -12.41
C ARG A 493 -20.11 -27.50 -11.46
N GLN A 494 -21.41 -27.27 -11.39
CA GLN A 494 -22.06 -26.22 -10.60
C GLN A 494 -21.66 -26.30 -9.10
N PRO A 495 -21.31 -25.16 -8.46
CA PRO A 495 -21.31 -25.05 -7.01
C PRO A 495 -22.69 -24.60 -6.47
N PRO A 496 -23.00 -24.88 -5.20
CA PRO A 496 -24.29 -24.61 -4.59
C PRO A 496 -24.47 -23.11 -4.30
N ALA A 497 -25.74 -22.69 -4.32
CA ALA A 497 -26.17 -21.32 -4.12
C ALA A 497 -25.92 -20.83 -2.68
N TYR A 498 -25.13 -19.75 -2.55
CA TYR A 498 -25.27 -18.79 -1.47
C TYR A 498 -25.53 -17.41 -2.08
N ARG A 499 -26.60 -16.77 -1.60
CA ARG A 499 -27.06 -15.45 -2.06
C ARG A 499 -26.23 -14.36 -1.35
N ILE A 500 -25.36 -13.69 -2.10
CA ILE A 500 -24.87 -12.35 -1.75
C ILE A 500 -25.45 -11.39 -2.78
N LEU A 501 -26.09 -10.33 -2.29
CA LEU A 501 -26.84 -9.36 -3.07
C LEU A 501 -25.92 -8.19 -3.41
N THR A 502 -25.47 -8.10 -4.66
CA THR A 502 -24.90 -6.88 -5.23
C THR A 502 -25.61 -6.55 -6.56
N ARG A 503 -26.35 -5.45 -6.57
CA ARG A 503 -26.79 -4.68 -7.75
C ARG A 503 -25.65 -3.72 -8.09
N HIS A 504 -25.18 -3.46 -9.31
CA HIS A 504 -25.65 -3.71 -10.67
C HIS A 504 -24.44 -3.91 -11.61
N SER A 505 -24.60 -4.71 -12.66
CA SER A 505 -24.03 -4.37 -13.98
C SER A 505 -25.12 -4.57 -15.03
N MET A 506 -25.32 -3.56 -15.89
CA MET A 506 -26.15 -3.69 -17.08
C MET A 506 -25.26 -4.27 -18.20
N SER A 507 -25.72 -5.33 -18.83
CA SER A 507 -25.28 -5.75 -20.16
C SER A 507 -26.48 -5.70 -21.09
N PRO A 508 -26.32 -5.26 -22.35
CA PRO A 508 -27.44 -4.93 -23.22
C PRO A 508 -28.12 -6.19 -23.78
N SER A 509 -29.44 -6.11 -23.87
CA SER A 509 -30.28 -7.06 -24.61
C SER A 509 -30.08 -6.91 -26.12
N SER A 510 -29.82 -8.02 -26.81
CA SER A 510 -30.24 -8.28 -28.18
C SER A 510 -31.30 -9.40 -28.12
N GLY A 511 -32.39 -9.41 -28.87
CA GLY A 511 -33.05 -8.43 -29.72
C GLY A 511 -34.43 -9.00 -30.08
N LEU A 512 -35.42 -8.16 -30.35
CA LEU A 512 -36.60 -8.51 -31.13
C LEU A 512 -37.11 -7.26 -31.83
N SER A 513 -37.41 -7.44 -33.11
CA SER A 513 -37.83 -6.49 -34.12
C SER A 513 -39.26 -5.96 -33.91
N ASN A 514 -39.49 -4.68 -34.20
CA ASN A 514 -40.29 -4.19 -35.34
C ASN A 514 -40.80 -2.74 -35.14
N ARG A 515 -40.62 -1.96 -36.22
CA ARG A 515 -41.47 -0.89 -36.78
C ARG A 515 -41.92 0.26 -35.86
N TYR A 516 -41.54 1.50 -36.21
CA TYR A 516 -42.35 2.42 -37.05
C TYR A 516 -41.57 3.73 -37.33
N ASN A 517 -41.35 4.04 -38.62
CA ASN A 517 -41.52 5.32 -39.34
C ASN A 517 -41.42 6.65 -38.54
N LEU A 518 -40.46 7.57 -38.80
CA LEU A 518 -40.43 8.67 -39.81
C LEU A 518 -39.87 9.95 -39.10
N PRO A 519 -39.52 11.09 -39.75
CA PRO A 519 -38.26 11.33 -40.47
C PRO A 519 -37.52 12.66 -40.12
N ARG A 520 -36.26 12.75 -40.56
CA ARG A 520 -35.50 13.90 -41.14
C ARG A 520 -35.77 15.37 -40.70
N ARG A 521 -34.61 16.04 -40.44
CA ARG A 521 -34.23 17.48 -40.66
C ARG A 521 -34.97 18.49 -39.74
N PHE A 522 -34.37 19.58 -39.24
CA PHE A 522 -33.52 20.59 -39.90
C PHE A 522 -32.64 21.39 -38.89
N ASN A 523 -31.47 21.81 -39.39
CA ASN A 523 -30.63 22.99 -39.10
C ASN A 523 -30.67 23.72 -37.73
N SER A 524 -29.48 23.76 -37.14
CA SER A 524 -28.90 24.94 -36.47
C SER A 524 -28.85 26.16 -37.41
N GLY A 525 -29.45 27.26 -36.96
CA GLY A 525 -29.23 28.61 -37.46
C GLY A 525 -28.88 29.51 -36.27
N SER A 526 -27.74 30.18 -36.39
CA SER A 526 -27.04 31.05 -35.46
C SER A 526 -27.76 32.37 -35.11
N VAL A 527 -27.70 32.76 -33.81
CA VAL A 527 -27.22 34.07 -33.27
C VAL A 527 -28.11 35.32 -33.52
N PRO A 528 -28.08 36.43 -32.71
CA PRO A 528 -27.83 36.67 -31.28
C PRO A 528 -28.92 37.52 -30.57
N SER A 529 -28.93 37.56 -29.24
CA SER A 529 -28.73 38.80 -28.43
C SER A 529 -28.21 38.41 -27.07
#